data_AF-A0A9P6YR72-F1
#
_entry.id   AF-A0A9P6YR72-F1
#
_cell.length_a   1.000
_cell.length_b   1.000
_cell.length_c   1.000
_cell.angle_alpha   90.00
_cell.angle_beta   90.00
_cell.angle_gamma   90.00
#
_symmetry.space_group_name_H-M   'P 1'
#
loop_
_entity.id
_entity.type
_entity.pdbx_description
1 polymer ?
#
loop_
_entity_poly.entity_id
_entity_poly.type
_entity_poly.pdbx_seq_one_letter_code
_entity_poly.pdbx_strand_id
1 'polypeptide(L)'
;MSTSAPNATIPVAGLGTESSAWAMVARKAAHKKPTPKRRTVESAARGFQPITGPVGFGYVYIPRSRRMSRRDVRSRLSVLGIDPYRVLDITFPARSVVGLLVHEQYKDVLLTQLGKAKIEVYQDFNPCDPVHLADPTYKDKSNAERLAIAMDIHRNRCCRGIARLRHPIAVAVGRTFLEEGFITDEDLQEALVSSTTATYNSDIYSTPLTTSAPSSYGSFGSSGSPGSPGSPGSHGQAISSPSSLPLTINLWNANGLQATTVDDLLRHCQSFSLIFITETWLLPPNKIRTPWPQFHLYGTPVDGNFRGSQGVSALVSPSFPLSVMQFPVHTKYTLGLQVGRSLRLICLYLPPSLTDDEVSAALDVLPLTQDTIICGDLNTRLGAVTGDSRSNTRGPLLRDWVEERGLSILNSSLAHGVPTYLSYRNGRVMSSIVDYFITNLPCLNRPQLQVYTDLSLGSDHKLMSLSFEYSVPVDQPIQSTPSASARRLWNLSRLQEPDVLKLYVDSFRSFSAALVDQLQQLCSSPPDSTPPIDRLNDELNAAIYGALNKTRRCP
;
A
#
# COMPACT_ATOMS: atom_id res chain seq x y z
N MET A 1 41.51 49.29 50.17
CA MET A 1 40.07 49.00 50.35
C MET A 1 39.52 48.49 49.04
N SER A 2 39.28 47.19 48.93
CA SER A 2 38.42 46.60 47.89
C SER A 2 37.71 45.41 48.51
N THR A 3 36.39 45.52 48.57
CA THR A 3 35.46 44.64 49.27
C THR A 3 35.22 43.36 48.48
N SER A 4 35.30 42.24 49.21
CA SER A 4 34.97 40.88 48.79
C SER A 4 33.46 40.69 48.53
N ALA A 5 33.12 40.07 47.41
CA ALA A 5 31.82 39.41 47.19
C ALA A 5 32.03 37.87 47.22
N PRO A 6 31.14 37.09 47.85
CA PRO A 6 31.40 35.66 48.10
C PRO A 6 31.01 34.76 46.92
N ASN A 7 31.76 33.66 46.79
CA ASN A 7 31.49 32.53 45.90
C ASN A 7 30.08 31.95 46.15
N ALA A 8 29.23 32.00 45.14
CA ALA A 8 27.98 31.23 45.11
C ALA A 8 28.27 29.82 44.57
N THR A 9 28.21 28.83 45.47
CA THR A 9 28.32 27.41 45.16
C THR A 9 27.03 26.94 44.45
N ILE A 10 27.16 26.41 43.23
CA ILE A 10 26.06 25.74 42.52
C ILE A 10 25.74 24.43 43.26
N PRO A 11 24.48 24.12 43.62
CA PRO A 11 24.15 22.85 44.25
C PRO A 11 24.30 21.70 43.25
N VAL A 12 25.13 20.72 43.59
CA VAL A 12 25.14 19.41 42.96
C VAL A 12 23.82 18.71 43.33
N ALA A 13 22.87 18.66 42.40
CA ALA A 13 21.66 17.88 42.55
C ALA A 13 22.04 16.39 42.58
N GLY A 14 21.70 15.73 43.69
CA GLY A 14 21.98 14.32 43.93
C GLY A 14 21.32 13.40 42.89
N LEU A 15 22.07 12.36 42.51
CA LEU A 15 21.56 11.19 41.80
C LEU A 15 20.52 10.47 42.69
N GLY A 16 19.25 10.81 42.49
CA GLY A 16 18.12 10.09 43.05
C GLY A 16 17.87 8.79 42.28
N THR A 17 18.08 7.66 42.95
CA THR A 17 17.69 6.31 42.51
C THR A 17 16.18 6.11 42.64
N GLU A 18 15.39 6.83 41.85
CA GLU A 18 13.96 6.50 41.68
C GLU A 18 13.70 6.17 40.21
N SER A 19 13.41 4.89 39.95
CA SER A 19 12.98 4.42 38.64
C SER A 19 11.69 5.15 38.25
N SER A 20 11.71 5.86 37.12
CA SER A 20 10.51 6.52 36.61
C SER A 20 9.36 5.51 36.43
N ALA A 21 8.13 5.96 36.62
CA ALA A 21 6.92 5.14 36.46
C ALA A 21 6.88 4.41 35.09
N TRP A 22 7.53 4.96 34.07
CA TRP A 22 7.72 4.34 32.75
C TRP A 22 8.58 3.07 32.77
N ALA A 23 9.63 3.00 33.59
CA ALA A 23 10.46 1.81 33.75
C ALA A 23 9.70 0.65 34.42
N MET A 24 8.77 0.95 35.34
CA MET A 24 7.88 -0.06 35.94
C MET A 24 6.81 -0.56 34.96
N VAL A 25 6.27 0.31 34.10
CA VAL A 25 5.31 -0.08 33.05
C VAL A 25 5.97 -0.98 32.00
N ALA A 26 7.20 -0.67 31.59
CA ALA A 26 7.97 -1.50 30.64
C ALA A 26 8.24 -2.92 31.19
N ARG A 27 8.41 -3.07 32.51
CA ARG A 27 8.66 -4.37 33.15
C ARG A 27 7.40 -5.24 33.27
N LYS A 28 6.20 -4.64 33.30
CA LYS A 28 4.91 -5.37 33.38
C LYS A 28 4.51 -6.02 32.05
N ALA A 29 4.98 -5.50 30.91
CA ALA A 29 4.73 -6.04 29.58
C ALA A 29 5.57 -7.29 29.22
N ALA A 30 6.49 -7.69 30.09
CA ALA A 30 7.39 -8.83 29.86
C ALA A 30 6.78 -10.21 30.23
N HIS A 31 5.46 -10.35 30.35
CA HIS A 31 4.84 -11.64 30.58
C HIS A 31 4.51 -12.38 29.28
N LYS A 32 5.30 -13.45 29.04
CA LYS A 32 5.13 -14.61 28.13
C LYS A 32 4.42 -14.35 26.80
N LYS A 33 5.22 -14.30 25.72
CA LYS A 33 4.74 -14.49 24.34
C LYS A 33 3.79 -15.70 24.29
N PRO A 34 2.56 -15.56 23.75
CA PRO A 34 1.64 -16.69 23.67
C PRO A 34 2.25 -17.78 22.80
N THR A 35 2.28 -19.01 23.33
CA THR A 35 2.73 -20.18 22.59
C THR A 35 1.86 -20.30 21.33
N PRO A 36 2.47 -20.43 20.13
CA PRO A 36 1.69 -20.53 18.91
C PRO A 36 0.73 -21.72 19.01
N LYS A 37 -0.54 -21.50 18.65
CA LYS A 37 -1.55 -22.57 18.62
C LYS A 37 -1.00 -23.73 17.79
N ARG A 38 -1.19 -24.97 18.24
CA ARG A 38 -0.71 -26.20 17.58
C ARG A 38 -0.96 -26.21 16.06
N ARG A 39 -2.14 -25.75 15.63
CA ARG A 39 -2.51 -25.62 14.20
C ARG A 39 -1.60 -24.66 13.41
N THR A 40 -1.17 -23.56 14.02
CA THR A 40 -0.24 -22.59 13.40
C THR A 40 1.14 -23.21 13.21
N VAL A 41 1.58 -24.01 14.18
CA VAL A 41 2.85 -24.75 14.11
C VAL A 41 2.78 -25.83 13.04
N GLU A 42 1.71 -26.63 13.01
CA GLU A 42 1.48 -27.67 11.99
C GLU A 42 1.35 -27.08 10.57
N SER A 43 0.72 -25.91 10.41
CA SER A 43 0.65 -25.23 9.12
C SER A 43 2.00 -24.70 8.64
N ALA A 44 2.82 -24.16 9.56
CA ALA A 44 4.17 -23.69 9.22
C ALA A 44 5.09 -24.86 8.89
N ALA A 45 5.05 -25.94 9.68
CA ALA A 45 5.86 -27.14 9.49
C ALA A 45 5.64 -27.78 8.12
N ARG A 46 4.40 -27.80 7.61
CA ARG A 46 4.09 -28.32 6.27
C ARG A 46 4.79 -27.59 5.14
N GLY A 47 5.06 -26.29 5.27
CA GLY A 47 5.82 -25.54 4.26
C GLY A 47 7.29 -25.99 4.14
N PHE A 48 7.78 -26.78 5.10
CA PHE A 48 9.13 -27.33 5.14
C PHE A 48 9.17 -28.85 4.94
N GLN A 49 8.03 -29.49 4.66
CA GLN A 49 7.96 -30.92 4.37
C GLN A 49 8.03 -31.16 2.86
N PRO A 50 8.79 -32.16 2.39
CA PRO A 50 8.80 -32.52 0.97
C PRO A 50 7.39 -32.93 0.53
N ILE A 51 7.00 -32.47 -0.66
CA ILE A 51 5.73 -32.87 -1.28
C ILE A 51 5.80 -34.38 -1.52
N THR A 52 5.02 -35.13 -0.74
CA THR A 52 4.98 -36.60 -0.77
C THR A 52 3.55 -37.07 -0.97
N GLY A 53 3.33 -38.02 -1.88
CA GLY A 53 2.01 -38.57 -2.20
C GLY A 53 1.33 -37.96 -3.44
N PRO A 54 0.14 -38.46 -3.79
CA PRO A 54 -0.59 -38.05 -4.99
C PRO A 54 -0.92 -36.56 -4.95
N VAL A 55 -0.68 -35.90 -6.09
CA VAL A 55 -0.96 -34.48 -6.30
C VAL A 55 -2.28 -34.37 -7.04
N GLY A 56 -3.17 -33.49 -6.59
CA GLY A 56 -4.48 -33.31 -7.19
C GLY A 56 -5.54 -32.91 -6.16
N PHE A 57 -6.77 -32.78 -6.65
CA PHE A 57 -7.92 -32.38 -5.86
C PHE A 57 -9.10 -33.28 -6.16
N GLY A 58 -9.85 -33.65 -5.12
CA GLY A 58 -10.97 -34.56 -5.25
C GLY A 58 -12.13 -34.15 -4.36
N TYR A 59 -13.34 -34.46 -4.81
CA TYR A 59 -14.54 -34.36 -3.99
C TYR A 59 -14.73 -35.63 -3.16
N VAL A 60 -15.04 -35.43 -1.88
CA VAL A 60 -15.58 -36.49 -1.00
C VAL A 60 -17.06 -36.23 -0.78
N TYR A 61 -17.90 -37.22 -1.09
CA TYR A 61 -19.36 -37.09 -1.00
C TYR A 61 -19.91 -37.76 0.26
N ILE A 62 -20.70 -37.02 1.03
CA ILE A 62 -21.29 -37.47 2.30
C ILE A 62 -22.80 -37.19 2.36
N PRO A 63 -23.56 -37.95 3.16
CA PRO A 63 -24.98 -37.71 3.37
C PRO A 63 -25.25 -36.42 4.16
N ARG A 64 -26.40 -35.81 3.92
CA ARG A 64 -27.00 -34.80 4.78
C ARG A 64 -28.49 -35.05 4.97
N SER A 65 -28.98 -34.87 6.19
CA SER A 65 -30.39 -35.09 6.52
C SER A 65 -31.31 -33.91 6.21
N ARG A 66 -30.75 -32.71 6.05
CA ARG A 66 -31.53 -31.48 5.85
C ARG A 66 -30.80 -30.47 4.98
N ARG A 67 -31.50 -29.41 4.60
CA ARG A 67 -30.88 -28.25 3.95
C ARG A 67 -29.87 -27.60 4.90
N MET A 68 -28.67 -27.37 4.39
CA MET A 68 -27.56 -26.76 5.11
C MET A 68 -26.95 -25.66 4.24
N SER A 69 -26.56 -24.55 4.86
CA SER A 69 -25.68 -23.58 4.21
C SER A 69 -24.23 -24.07 4.24
N ARG A 70 -23.36 -23.49 3.39
CA ARG A 70 -21.92 -23.78 3.44
C ARG A 70 -21.29 -23.43 4.80
N ARG A 71 -21.80 -22.38 5.46
CA ARG A 71 -21.38 -21.99 6.82
C ARG A 71 -21.74 -23.07 7.84
N ASP A 72 -22.93 -23.65 7.75
CA ASP A 72 -23.37 -24.74 8.63
C ASP A 72 -22.51 -25.99 8.46
N VAL A 73 -22.19 -26.35 7.20
CA VAL A 73 -21.29 -27.46 6.90
C VAL A 73 -19.91 -27.22 7.53
N ARG A 74 -19.30 -26.04 7.32
CA ARG A 74 -17.99 -25.69 7.92
C ARG A 74 -18.02 -25.73 9.45
N SER A 75 -19.08 -25.22 10.07
CA SER A 75 -19.25 -25.25 11.53
C SER A 75 -19.31 -26.68 12.06
N ARG A 76 -20.10 -27.55 11.42
CA ARG A 76 -20.23 -28.97 11.79
C ARG A 76 -18.94 -29.74 11.60
N LEU A 77 -18.23 -29.54 10.48
CA LEU A 77 -16.92 -30.15 10.26
C LEU A 77 -15.93 -29.78 11.36
N SER A 78 -15.91 -28.52 11.79
CA SER A 78 -15.07 -28.07 12.90
C SER A 78 -15.40 -28.80 14.22
N VAL A 79 -16.68 -29.06 14.49
CA VAL A 79 -17.11 -29.82 15.68
C VAL A 79 -16.66 -31.28 15.61
N LEU A 80 -16.60 -31.86 14.41
CA LEU A 80 -16.10 -33.21 14.16
C LEU A 80 -14.56 -33.31 14.19
N GLY A 81 -13.86 -32.21 14.49
CA GLY A 81 -12.39 -32.16 14.48
C GLY A 81 -11.78 -32.13 13.08
N ILE A 82 -12.60 -31.94 12.04
CA ILE A 82 -12.16 -31.75 10.65
C ILE A 82 -11.83 -30.27 10.47
N ASP A 83 -10.60 -29.98 10.02
CA ASP A 83 -10.17 -28.60 9.81
C ASP A 83 -10.91 -27.98 8.61
N PRO A 84 -11.81 -27.00 8.81
CA PRO A 84 -12.56 -26.42 7.70
C PRO A 84 -11.66 -25.75 6.67
N TYR A 85 -10.48 -25.26 7.05
CA TYR A 85 -9.56 -24.60 6.13
C TYR A 85 -8.93 -25.57 5.11
N ARG A 86 -8.95 -26.87 5.39
CA ARG A 86 -8.49 -27.90 4.44
C ARG A 86 -9.58 -28.34 3.46
N VAL A 87 -10.82 -27.88 3.66
CA VAL A 87 -11.92 -28.03 2.70
C VAL A 87 -12.00 -26.78 1.83
N LEU A 88 -11.63 -26.95 0.56
CA LEU A 88 -11.45 -25.88 -0.42
C LEU A 88 -12.80 -25.32 -0.88
N ASP A 89 -13.72 -26.19 -1.28
CA ASP A 89 -15.08 -25.85 -1.71
C ASP A 89 -16.11 -26.82 -1.14
N ILE A 90 -17.37 -26.36 -1.07
CA ILE A 90 -18.51 -27.15 -0.64
C ILE A 90 -19.61 -27.02 -1.70
N THR A 91 -20.01 -28.18 -2.24
CA THR A 91 -21.07 -28.30 -3.24
C THR A 91 -22.20 -29.20 -2.75
N PHE A 92 -23.38 -29.07 -3.36
CA PHE A 92 -24.57 -29.87 -3.05
C PHE A 92 -25.06 -30.51 -4.35
N PRO A 93 -24.46 -31.64 -4.76
CA PRO A 93 -24.63 -32.15 -6.11
C PRO A 93 -26.01 -32.80 -6.33
N ALA A 94 -26.58 -33.40 -5.28
CA ALA A 94 -27.88 -34.07 -5.29
C ALA A 94 -28.67 -33.80 -3.99
N ARG A 95 -29.94 -34.23 -3.98
CA ARG A 95 -30.76 -34.20 -2.76
C ARG A 95 -30.05 -35.05 -1.69
N SER A 96 -29.94 -34.49 -0.49
CA SER A 96 -29.33 -35.17 0.66
C SER A 96 -27.84 -35.53 0.52
N VAL A 97 -27.10 -34.91 -0.40
CA VAL A 97 -25.65 -35.10 -0.57
C VAL A 97 -24.89 -33.78 -0.42
N VAL A 98 -23.70 -33.84 0.20
CA VAL A 98 -22.71 -32.76 0.25
C VAL A 98 -21.42 -33.26 -0.38
N GLY A 99 -20.83 -32.47 -1.27
CA GLY A 99 -19.47 -32.69 -1.78
C GLY A 99 -18.49 -31.75 -1.11
N LEU A 100 -17.39 -32.30 -0.60
CA LEU A 100 -16.29 -31.57 0.04
C LEU A 100 -15.04 -31.66 -0.85
N LEU A 101 -14.61 -30.54 -1.43
CA LEU A 101 -13.39 -30.50 -2.23
C LEU A 101 -12.17 -30.41 -1.31
N VAL A 102 -11.21 -31.33 -1.46
CA VAL A 102 -9.97 -31.36 -0.69
C VAL A 102 -8.77 -31.68 -1.58
N HIS A 103 -7.57 -31.37 -1.08
CA HIS A 103 -6.34 -31.87 -1.68
C HIS A 103 -6.23 -33.39 -1.46
N GLU A 104 -5.75 -34.14 -2.45
CA GLU A 104 -5.72 -35.61 -2.40
C GLU A 104 -4.94 -36.13 -1.18
N GLN A 105 -3.79 -35.53 -0.86
CA GLN A 105 -3.01 -35.80 0.37
C GLN A 105 -3.78 -35.66 1.70
N TYR A 106 -4.91 -34.93 1.73
CA TYR A 106 -5.73 -34.79 2.93
C TYR A 106 -6.93 -35.75 2.96
N LYS A 107 -7.23 -36.42 1.84
CA LYS A 107 -8.42 -37.25 1.69
C LYS A 107 -8.46 -38.38 2.70
N ASP A 108 -7.37 -39.13 2.89
CA ASP A 108 -7.32 -40.24 3.86
C ASP A 108 -7.54 -39.77 5.31
N VAL A 109 -7.00 -38.60 5.65
CA VAL A 109 -7.21 -37.98 6.96
C VAL A 109 -8.68 -37.61 7.13
N LEU A 110 -9.28 -37.01 6.10
CA LEU A 110 -10.71 -36.67 6.09
C LEU A 110 -11.58 -37.93 6.24
N LEU A 111 -11.32 -38.99 5.46
CA LEU A 111 -12.05 -40.26 5.53
C LEU A 111 -11.95 -40.89 6.92
N THR A 112 -10.76 -40.88 7.51
CA THR A 112 -10.53 -41.37 8.88
C THR A 112 -11.35 -40.58 9.91
N GLN A 113 -11.39 -39.25 9.78
CA GLN A 113 -12.17 -38.40 10.70
C GLN A 113 -13.69 -38.58 10.53
N LEU A 114 -14.17 -38.73 9.30
CA LEU A 114 -15.58 -39.03 9.00
C LEU A 114 -15.97 -40.41 9.54
N GLY A 115 -15.10 -41.42 9.37
CA GLY A 115 -15.29 -42.76 9.91
C GLY A 115 -15.40 -42.79 11.44
N LYS A 116 -14.58 -42.00 12.15
CA LYS A 116 -14.69 -41.83 13.61
C LYS A 116 -16.05 -41.28 14.04
N ALA A 117 -16.65 -40.43 13.22
CA ALA A 117 -17.99 -39.88 13.43
C ALA A 117 -19.12 -40.79 12.90
N LYS A 118 -18.80 -41.99 12.40
CA LYS A 118 -19.75 -42.94 11.76
C LYS A 118 -20.51 -42.32 10.59
N ILE A 119 -19.85 -41.45 9.82
CA ILE A 119 -20.42 -40.87 8.60
C ILE A 119 -19.98 -41.71 7.42
N GLU A 120 -20.94 -42.32 6.74
CA GLU A 120 -20.69 -43.08 5.50
C GLU A 120 -20.32 -42.14 4.35
N VAL A 121 -19.35 -42.55 3.55
CA VAL A 121 -18.87 -41.81 2.38
C VAL A 121 -19.33 -42.54 1.13
N TYR A 122 -19.88 -41.81 0.17
CA TYR A 122 -20.23 -42.39 -1.13
C TYR A 122 -18.98 -42.50 -2.00
N GLN A 123 -18.52 -43.72 -2.26
CA GLN A 123 -17.28 -43.99 -3.01
C GLN A 123 -17.42 -43.70 -4.50
N ASP A 124 -18.53 -44.11 -5.11
CA ASP A 124 -18.75 -44.04 -6.56
C ASP A 124 -19.87 -43.06 -6.94
N PHE A 125 -20.01 -41.97 -6.17
CA PHE A 125 -21.04 -40.98 -6.45
C PHE A 125 -20.72 -40.19 -7.73
N ASN A 126 -21.56 -40.36 -8.75
CA ASN A 126 -21.44 -39.60 -9.99
C ASN A 126 -22.34 -38.35 -9.95
N PRO A 127 -21.78 -37.13 -9.86
CA PRO A 127 -22.56 -35.89 -9.80
C PRO A 127 -23.35 -35.59 -11.09
N CYS A 128 -23.02 -36.24 -12.21
CA CYS A 128 -23.68 -36.08 -13.51
C CYS A 128 -24.73 -37.16 -13.79
N ASP A 129 -25.00 -38.07 -12.84
CA ASP A 129 -26.02 -39.10 -13.04
C ASP A 129 -27.43 -38.48 -13.18
N PRO A 130 -28.17 -38.77 -14.28
CA PRO A 130 -29.54 -38.30 -14.48
C PRO A 130 -30.51 -38.58 -13.32
N VAL A 131 -30.24 -39.61 -12.50
CA VAL A 131 -31.08 -39.99 -11.35
C VAL A 131 -31.09 -38.90 -10.28
N HIS A 132 -30.05 -38.07 -10.21
CA HIS A 132 -29.94 -37.00 -9.21
C HIS A 132 -30.73 -35.74 -9.57
N LEU A 133 -31.24 -35.65 -10.80
CA LEU A 133 -32.02 -34.53 -11.30
C LEU A 133 -33.49 -34.65 -10.83
N ALA A 134 -33.73 -34.23 -9.58
CA ALA A 134 -35.02 -34.36 -8.90
C ALA A 134 -36.01 -33.20 -9.16
N ASP A 135 -35.65 -32.24 -10.02
CA ASP A 135 -36.53 -31.12 -10.37
C ASP A 135 -37.70 -31.62 -11.25
N PRO A 136 -38.96 -31.41 -10.85
CA PRO A 136 -40.13 -31.82 -11.62
C PRO A 136 -40.14 -31.32 -13.06
N THR A 137 -39.51 -30.16 -13.34
CA THR A 137 -39.42 -29.58 -14.68
C THR A 137 -38.71 -30.48 -15.70
N TYR A 138 -37.86 -31.40 -15.25
CA TYR A 138 -37.12 -32.31 -16.14
C TYR A 138 -37.66 -33.75 -16.11
N LYS A 139 -38.77 -33.99 -15.40
CA LYS A 139 -39.32 -35.33 -15.20
C LYS A 139 -39.67 -36.02 -16.51
N ASP A 140 -40.19 -35.26 -17.48
CA ASP A 140 -40.68 -35.78 -18.76
C ASP A 140 -39.62 -35.75 -19.87
N LYS A 141 -38.38 -35.37 -19.55
CA LYS A 141 -37.25 -35.36 -20.51
C LYS A 141 -36.65 -36.76 -20.67
N SER A 142 -36.09 -37.03 -21.84
CA SER A 142 -35.35 -38.27 -22.09
C SER A 142 -34.09 -38.38 -21.22
N ASN A 143 -33.59 -39.59 -21.01
CA ASN A 143 -32.37 -39.81 -20.23
C ASN A 143 -31.14 -39.11 -20.81
N ALA A 144 -31.02 -39.03 -22.14
CA ALA A 144 -29.93 -38.33 -22.81
C ALA A 144 -29.97 -36.82 -22.55
N GLU A 145 -31.16 -36.21 -22.61
CA GLU A 145 -31.33 -34.79 -22.27
C GLU A 145 -31.06 -34.53 -20.79
N ARG A 146 -31.54 -35.42 -19.90
CA ARG A 146 -31.29 -35.31 -18.46
C ARG A 146 -29.79 -35.43 -18.13
N LEU A 147 -29.06 -36.27 -18.85
CA LEU A 147 -27.60 -36.39 -18.72
C LEU A 147 -26.90 -35.10 -19.14
N ALA A 148 -27.23 -34.55 -20.31
CA ALA A 148 -26.67 -33.28 -20.78
C ALA A 148 -26.94 -32.13 -19.79
N ILE A 149 -28.16 -32.07 -19.23
CA ILE A 149 -28.53 -31.08 -18.21
C ILE A 149 -27.72 -31.30 -16.91
N ALA A 150 -27.56 -32.54 -16.45
CA ALA A 150 -26.80 -32.85 -15.25
C ALA A 150 -25.32 -32.47 -15.41
N MET A 151 -24.73 -32.73 -16.58
CA MET A 151 -23.37 -32.31 -16.93
C MET A 151 -23.22 -30.79 -16.93
N ASP A 152 -24.15 -30.05 -17.54
CA ASP A 152 -24.11 -28.59 -17.56
C ASP A 152 -24.25 -27.99 -16.15
N ILE A 153 -25.13 -28.54 -15.33
CA ILE A 153 -25.27 -28.14 -13.93
C ILE A 153 -23.97 -28.43 -13.14
N HIS A 154 -23.33 -29.56 -13.40
CA HIS A 154 -22.07 -29.91 -12.75
C HIS A 154 -20.93 -28.98 -13.17
N ARG A 155 -20.76 -28.75 -14.48
CA ARG A 155 -19.83 -27.77 -15.08
C ARG A 155 -19.98 -26.40 -14.42
N ASN A 156 -21.21 -25.88 -14.37
CA ASN A 156 -21.53 -24.61 -13.71
C ASN A 156 -21.15 -24.58 -12.21
N ARG A 157 -21.35 -25.68 -11.49
CA ARG A 157 -20.95 -25.78 -10.07
C ARG A 157 -19.42 -25.74 -9.92
N CYS A 158 -18.69 -26.41 -10.80
CA CYS A 158 -17.23 -26.42 -10.84
C CYS A 158 -16.67 -25.03 -11.13
N CYS A 159 -17.16 -24.34 -12.17
CA CYS A 159 -16.75 -22.96 -12.49
C CYS A 159 -17.01 -22.01 -11.31
N ARG A 160 -18.19 -22.11 -10.68
CA ARG A 160 -18.49 -21.32 -9.47
C ARG A 160 -17.60 -21.70 -8.29
N GLY A 161 -17.19 -22.96 -8.17
CA GLY A 161 -16.21 -23.44 -7.19
C GLY A 161 -14.87 -22.73 -7.37
N ILE A 162 -14.33 -22.76 -8.59
CA ILE A 162 -13.08 -22.08 -8.97
C ILE A 162 -13.15 -20.58 -8.68
N ALA A 163 -14.25 -19.92 -9.05
CA ALA A 163 -14.44 -18.49 -8.83
C ALA A 163 -14.39 -18.06 -7.35
N ARG A 164 -14.64 -18.97 -6.40
CA ARG A 164 -14.57 -18.72 -4.95
C ARG A 164 -13.20 -18.99 -4.34
N LEU A 165 -12.30 -19.65 -5.08
CA LEU A 165 -10.99 -20.04 -4.59
C LEU A 165 -9.99 -18.90 -4.82
N ARG A 166 -8.98 -18.80 -3.94
CA ARG A 166 -7.86 -17.87 -4.13
C ARG A 166 -7.08 -18.26 -5.38
N HIS A 167 -6.64 -17.27 -6.15
CA HIS A 167 -6.08 -17.46 -7.49
C HIS A 167 -5.06 -18.61 -7.62
N PRO A 168 -4.03 -18.77 -6.76
CA PRO A 168 -3.08 -19.88 -6.90
C PRO A 168 -3.72 -21.26 -6.75
N ILE A 169 -4.72 -21.39 -5.86
CA ILE A 169 -5.46 -22.62 -5.64
C ILE A 169 -6.53 -22.81 -6.72
N ALA A 170 -7.16 -21.73 -7.18
CA ALA A 170 -8.14 -21.73 -8.27
C ALA A 170 -7.53 -22.27 -9.57
N VAL A 171 -6.30 -21.83 -9.91
CA VAL A 171 -5.56 -22.32 -11.08
C VAL A 171 -5.27 -23.82 -10.94
N ALA A 172 -4.80 -24.27 -9.77
CA ALA A 172 -4.46 -25.67 -9.55
C ALA A 172 -5.69 -26.59 -9.59
N VAL A 173 -6.77 -26.21 -8.90
CA VAL A 173 -8.05 -26.95 -8.91
C VAL A 173 -8.67 -26.94 -10.31
N GLY A 174 -8.61 -25.80 -11.00
CA GLY A 174 -9.15 -25.65 -12.34
C GLY A 174 -8.47 -26.56 -13.36
N ARG A 175 -7.14 -26.71 -13.29
CA ARG A 175 -6.41 -27.68 -14.11
C ARG A 175 -6.88 -29.12 -13.86
N THR A 176 -7.06 -29.52 -12.59
CA THR A 176 -7.61 -30.84 -12.28
C THR A 176 -9.02 -31.02 -12.84
N PHE A 177 -9.89 -30.01 -12.75
CA PHE A 177 -11.24 -30.12 -13.34
C PHE A 177 -11.23 -30.18 -14.87
N LEU A 178 -10.25 -29.55 -15.52
CA LEU A 178 -10.04 -29.64 -16.96
C LEU A 178 -9.58 -31.06 -17.36
N GLU A 179 -8.64 -31.64 -16.62
CA GLU A 179 -8.15 -33.02 -16.82
C GLU A 179 -9.26 -34.06 -16.63
N GLU A 180 -10.13 -33.85 -15.65
CA GLU A 180 -11.31 -34.70 -15.39
C GLU A 180 -12.47 -34.45 -16.38
N GLY A 181 -12.33 -33.48 -17.30
CA GLY A 181 -13.35 -33.14 -18.29
C GLY A 181 -14.61 -32.50 -17.69
N PHE A 182 -14.54 -31.94 -16.48
CA PHE A 182 -15.67 -31.26 -15.83
C PHE A 182 -15.93 -29.86 -16.41
N ILE A 183 -14.90 -29.23 -16.96
CA ILE A 183 -14.93 -27.89 -17.55
C ILE A 183 -14.05 -27.84 -18.81
N THR A 184 -14.22 -26.83 -19.66
CA THR A 184 -13.34 -26.57 -20.81
C THR A 184 -12.27 -25.52 -20.48
N ASP A 185 -11.28 -25.32 -21.37
CA ASP A 185 -10.25 -24.30 -21.17
C ASP A 185 -10.85 -22.89 -21.15
N GLU A 186 -11.86 -22.65 -21.99
CA GLU A 186 -12.60 -21.39 -22.03
C GLU A 186 -13.31 -21.12 -20.70
N ASP A 187 -13.96 -22.14 -20.12
CA ASP A 187 -14.58 -22.02 -18.79
C ASP A 187 -13.53 -21.69 -17.73
N LEU A 188 -12.35 -22.29 -17.81
CA LEU A 188 -11.29 -22.08 -16.84
C LEU A 188 -10.76 -20.66 -16.92
N GLN A 189 -10.51 -20.14 -18.12
CA GLN A 189 -10.10 -18.76 -18.32
C GLN A 189 -11.18 -17.79 -17.82
N GLU A 190 -12.44 -18.02 -18.19
CA GLU A 190 -13.55 -17.20 -17.74
C GLU A 190 -13.74 -17.28 -16.22
N ALA A 191 -13.64 -18.47 -15.62
CA ALA A 191 -13.75 -18.70 -14.19
C ALA A 191 -12.56 -18.13 -13.42
N LEU A 192 -11.36 -17.99 -14.03
CA LEU A 192 -10.19 -17.38 -13.40
C LEU A 192 -10.23 -15.85 -13.48
N VAL A 193 -10.67 -15.28 -14.61
CA VAL A 193 -11.02 -13.86 -14.70
C VAL A 193 -12.14 -13.57 -13.71
N SER A 194 -13.14 -14.46 -13.65
CA SER A 194 -14.23 -14.41 -12.68
C SER A 194 -13.79 -14.73 -11.26
N SER A 195 -12.71 -15.45 -11.00
CA SER A 195 -12.16 -15.65 -9.65
C SER A 195 -11.41 -14.41 -9.20
N THR A 196 -10.77 -13.73 -10.15
CA THR A 196 -10.11 -12.45 -9.93
C THR A 196 -11.18 -11.39 -9.66
N THR A 197 -12.29 -11.41 -10.41
CA THR A 197 -13.42 -10.51 -10.17
C THR A 197 -14.38 -10.97 -9.09
N ALA A 198 -14.53 -12.26 -8.72
CA ALA A 198 -15.44 -12.77 -7.65
C ALA A 198 -14.74 -12.97 -6.30
N THR A 199 -13.41 -13.02 -6.25
CA THR A 199 -12.70 -12.62 -5.03
C THR A 199 -12.84 -11.12 -4.80
N TYR A 200 -13.04 -10.32 -5.87
CA TYR A 200 -13.47 -8.92 -5.80
C TYR A 200 -15.00 -8.74 -5.64
N ASN A 201 -15.84 -9.70 -6.08
CA ASN A 201 -17.30 -9.58 -6.25
C ASN A 201 -18.13 -10.74 -5.66
N SER A 202 -17.66 -11.39 -4.57
CA SER A 202 -18.61 -11.70 -3.48
C SER A 202 -19.19 -10.43 -2.86
N ASP A 203 -18.73 -9.27 -3.31
CA ASP A 203 -19.54 -8.07 -3.47
C ASP A 203 -19.65 -7.64 -4.96
N ILE A 204 -20.52 -8.32 -5.73
CA ILE A 204 -21.37 -7.77 -6.82
C ILE A 204 -20.96 -8.00 -8.31
N TYR A 205 -21.67 -8.93 -8.97
CA TYR A 205 -21.83 -9.12 -10.44
C TYR A 205 -22.18 -7.81 -11.20
N SER A 206 -21.45 -7.44 -12.27
CA SER A 206 -21.67 -7.69 -13.74
C SER A 206 -22.92 -7.01 -14.35
N THR A 207 -22.81 -6.12 -15.35
CA THR A 207 -22.86 -6.35 -16.84
C THR A 207 -23.12 -5.00 -17.61
N PRO A 208 -23.13 -4.86 -18.97
CA PRO A 208 -21.94 -4.73 -19.86
C PRO A 208 -22.10 -3.72 -21.04
N LEU A 209 -21.05 -3.51 -21.85
CA LEU A 209 -21.09 -2.74 -23.11
C LEU A 209 -20.36 -3.47 -24.26
N THR A 210 -20.95 -3.34 -25.45
CA THR A 210 -20.64 -4.03 -26.71
C THR A 210 -19.41 -3.50 -27.46
N THR A 211 -18.82 -4.45 -28.19
CA THR A 211 -17.76 -4.45 -29.22
C THR A 211 -17.69 -3.29 -30.23
N SER A 212 -16.47 -2.86 -30.55
CA SER A 212 -15.90 -2.91 -31.92
C SER A 212 -14.45 -2.40 -32.00
N ALA A 213 -13.56 -3.21 -32.58
CA ALA A 213 -12.29 -2.85 -33.24
C ALA A 213 -12.37 -3.42 -34.68
N PRO A 214 -11.41 -3.26 -35.63
CA PRO A 214 -10.03 -2.77 -35.49
C PRO A 214 -9.54 -1.86 -36.66
N SER A 215 -8.27 -1.41 -36.59
CA SER A 215 -7.16 -1.67 -37.56
C SER A 215 -6.56 -0.32 -38.05
N SER A 216 -5.30 -0.13 -38.46
CA SER A 216 -4.19 -1.00 -38.86
C SER A 216 -2.84 -0.24 -38.88
N TYR A 217 -1.76 -1.00 -38.74
CA TYR A 217 -0.40 -0.90 -39.31
C TYR A 217 0.06 0.33 -40.13
N GLY A 218 1.32 0.72 -39.89
CA GLY A 218 2.19 1.42 -40.85
C GLY A 218 3.62 1.64 -40.32
N SER A 219 4.56 0.83 -40.82
CA SER A 219 6.02 0.93 -40.61
C SER A 219 6.71 1.56 -41.82
N PHE A 220 8.05 1.74 -41.74
CA PHE A 220 9.04 2.28 -42.70
C PHE A 220 9.28 3.80 -42.59
N GLY A 221 10.51 4.32 -42.63
CA GLY A 221 11.82 3.72 -42.90
C GLY A 221 12.96 4.75 -42.69
N SER A 222 14.18 4.24 -42.70
CA SER A 222 15.45 4.91 -42.35
C SER A 222 16.24 5.38 -43.59
N SER A 223 16.94 6.51 -43.48
CA SER A 223 18.14 6.92 -44.24
C SER A 223 18.62 8.25 -43.62
N GLY A 224 19.89 8.65 -43.46
CA GLY A 224 21.21 8.24 -43.93
C GLY A 224 22.05 9.53 -43.99
N SER A 225 23.13 9.64 -43.21
CA SER A 225 24.04 10.82 -43.05
C SER A 225 24.84 11.16 -44.33
N PRO A 226 25.61 12.28 -44.41
CA PRO A 226 26.99 12.34 -43.86
C PRO A 226 27.53 13.74 -43.40
N GLY A 227 28.64 13.74 -42.62
CA GLY A 227 29.39 14.92 -42.08
C GLY A 227 30.22 15.71 -43.12
N SER A 228 30.80 16.89 -42.85
CA SER A 228 31.89 17.35 -41.94
C SER A 228 32.22 18.84 -42.30
N PRO A 229 33.28 19.58 -41.85
CA PRO A 229 34.21 19.54 -40.70
C PRO A 229 34.28 20.88 -39.90
N GLY A 230 35.10 20.94 -38.82
CA GLY A 230 35.07 21.99 -37.79
C GLY A 230 35.90 23.28 -37.98
N SER A 231 35.84 24.15 -36.97
CA SER A 231 36.79 25.25 -36.67
C SER A 231 36.70 25.70 -35.19
N PRO A 232 37.74 26.35 -34.64
CA PRO A 232 38.05 26.34 -33.21
C PRO A 232 37.69 27.65 -32.46
N GLY A 233 37.38 27.51 -31.16
CA GLY A 233 37.54 28.56 -30.15
C GLY A 233 36.26 29.25 -29.65
N SER A 234 35.88 29.00 -28.39
CA SER A 234 35.89 30.03 -27.35
C SER A 234 35.62 29.39 -25.98
N HIS A 235 36.38 29.81 -24.97
CA HIS A 235 36.11 29.48 -23.57
C HIS A 235 34.84 30.22 -23.12
N GLY A 236 33.68 29.64 -23.36
CA GLY A 236 32.46 29.96 -22.65
C GLY A 236 32.41 29.13 -21.37
N GLN A 237 32.39 29.78 -20.21
CA GLN A 237 31.94 29.12 -18.98
C GLN A 237 30.55 28.54 -19.26
N ALA A 238 30.45 27.21 -19.28
CA ALA A 238 29.17 26.54 -19.32
C ALA A 238 28.42 26.92 -18.05
N ILE A 239 27.48 27.86 -18.16
CA ILE A 239 26.41 28.02 -17.17
C ILE A 239 25.73 26.66 -17.14
N SER A 240 26.01 25.87 -16.09
CA SER A 240 25.38 24.57 -15.88
C SER A 240 23.88 24.81 -15.84
N SER A 241 23.18 24.40 -16.89
CA SER A 241 21.72 24.38 -16.89
C SER A 241 21.25 23.62 -15.64
N PRO A 242 20.22 24.08 -14.91
CA PRO A 242 19.70 23.34 -13.77
C PRO A 242 19.41 21.91 -14.22
N SER A 243 19.95 20.95 -13.50
CA SER A 243 19.74 19.55 -13.80
C SER A 243 18.28 19.21 -13.56
N SER A 244 17.54 18.88 -14.62
CA SER A 244 16.20 18.33 -14.48
C SER A 244 16.29 16.83 -14.22
N LEU A 245 15.46 16.35 -13.29
CA LEU A 245 15.32 14.94 -12.97
C LEU A 245 13.84 14.54 -13.15
N PRO A 246 13.53 13.44 -13.86
CA PRO A 246 12.18 12.91 -13.88
C PRO A 246 11.80 12.45 -12.47
N LEU A 247 10.75 13.05 -11.92
CA LEU A 247 10.17 12.67 -10.64
C LEU A 247 8.84 11.98 -10.88
N THR A 248 8.58 10.89 -10.16
CA THR A 248 7.29 10.19 -10.18
C THR A 248 6.87 9.84 -8.76
N ILE A 249 5.83 10.51 -8.29
CA ILE A 249 5.26 10.37 -6.95
C ILE A 249 3.95 9.62 -7.07
N ASN A 250 3.84 8.51 -6.35
CA ASN A 250 2.61 7.72 -6.33
C ASN A 250 1.85 7.88 -5.04
N LEU A 251 0.53 7.70 -5.13
CA LEU A 251 -0.39 7.71 -4.00
C LEU A 251 -1.34 6.52 -4.14
N TRP A 252 -1.52 5.78 -3.05
CA TRP A 252 -2.49 4.70 -3.00
C TRP A 252 -3.02 4.49 -1.58
N ASN A 253 -4.33 4.56 -1.38
CA ASN A 253 -4.94 4.11 -0.13
C ASN A 253 -5.05 2.58 -0.14
N ALA A 254 -4.44 1.92 0.86
CA ALA A 254 -4.38 0.47 0.94
C ALA A 254 -5.59 -0.19 1.59
N ASN A 255 -6.43 0.57 2.32
CA ASN A 255 -7.54 0.06 3.12
C ASN A 255 -7.14 -1.15 3.99
N GLY A 256 -6.04 -0.98 4.74
CA GLY A 256 -5.39 -2.03 5.50
C GLY A 256 -4.37 -2.80 4.67
N LEU A 257 -3.13 -2.32 4.70
CA LEU A 257 -2.02 -2.91 3.93
C LEU A 257 -1.75 -4.37 4.33
N GLN A 258 -1.89 -5.29 3.37
CA GLN A 258 -1.59 -6.70 3.55
C GLN A 258 -0.18 -7.03 3.04
N ALA A 259 0.50 -7.95 3.72
CA ALA A 259 1.87 -8.33 3.36
C ALA A 259 2.00 -8.84 1.93
N THR A 260 0.99 -9.54 1.40
CA THR A 260 0.98 -10.07 0.03
C THR A 260 0.84 -8.97 -1.03
N THR A 261 0.16 -7.88 -0.70
CA THR A 261 -0.10 -6.77 -1.63
C THR A 261 1.13 -5.90 -1.85
N VAL A 262 2.06 -5.89 -0.90
CA VAL A 262 3.31 -5.13 -1.00
C VAL A 262 4.14 -5.59 -2.19
N ASP A 263 4.22 -6.90 -2.44
CA ASP A 263 5.00 -7.43 -3.56
C ASP A 263 4.36 -7.09 -4.92
N ASP A 264 3.02 -7.13 -5.01
CA ASP A 264 2.28 -6.69 -6.20
C ASP A 264 2.49 -5.19 -6.43
N LEU A 265 2.31 -4.37 -5.39
CA LEU A 265 2.55 -2.93 -5.43
C LEU A 265 3.96 -2.63 -5.94
N LEU A 266 4.99 -3.22 -5.33
CA LEU A 266 6.39 -2.97 -5.69
C LEU A 266 6.74 -3.45 -7.10
N ARG A 267 6.09 -4.50 -7.62
CA ARG A 267 6.25 -4.93 -9.03
C ARG A 267 5.69 -3.90 -10.01
N HIS A 268 4.55 -3.30 -9.69
CA HIS A 268 3.98 -2.22 -10.50
C HIS A 268 4.69 -0.88 -10.29
N CYS A 269 5.44 -0.74 -9.20
CA CYS A 269 6.13 0.49 -8.81
C CYS A 269 7.62 0.60 -9.20
N GLN A 270 8.17 -0.32 -10.00
CA GLN A 270 9.62 -0.38 -10.26
C GLN A 270 10.19 0.85 -10.97
N SER A 271 9.37 1.68 -11.62
CA SER A 271 9.79 2.91 -12.34
C SER A 271 9.62 4.19 -11.54
N PHE A 272 9.19 4.13 -10.27
CA PHE A 272 8.81 5.33 -9.51
C PHE A 272 9.93 5.88 -8.64
N SER A 273 9.85 7.16 -8.29
CA SER A 273 10.76 7.79 -7.34
C SER A 273 10.39 7.43 -5.90
N LEU A 274 9.09 7.53 -5.57
CA LEU A 274 8.54 7.14 -4.28
C LEU A 274 7.02 6.91 -4.37
N ILE A 275 6.48 6.23 -3.36
CA ILE A 275 5.05 6.04 -3.18
C ILE A 275 4.64 6.38 -1.74
N PHE A 276 3.53 7.08 -1.61
CA PHE A 276 2.78 7.20 -0.37
C PHE A 276 1.63 6.19 -0.35
N ILE A 277 1.44 5.58 0.82
CA ILE A 277 0.40 4.60 1.10
C ILE A 277 -0.40 5.09 2.30
N THR A 278 -1.69 5.38 2.11
CA THR A 278 -2.61 5.74 3.21
C THR A 278 -3.34 4.49 3.71
N GLU A 279 -3.93 4.57 4.92
CA GLU A 279 -4.57 3.45 5.62
C GLU A 279 -3.74 2.18 5.68
N THR A 280 -2.46 2.33 6.02
CA THR A 280 -1.59 1.17 6.14
C THR A 280 -1.96 0.26 7.31
N TRP A 281 -2.59 0.82 8.35
CA TRP A 281 -2.92 0.15 9.61
C TRP A 281 -1.69 -0.51 10.29
N LEU A 282 -0.50 -0.08 9.88
CA LEU A 282 0.77 -0.61 10.35
C LEU A 282 1.00 -0.13 11.78
N LEU A 283 1.21 -1.07 12.71
CA LEU A 283 1.47 -0.76 14.11
C LEU A 283 2.97 -0.85 14.42
N PRO A 284 3.53 0.01 15.30
CA PRO A 284 4.91 -0.11 15.73
C PRO A 284 5.14 -1.45 16.47
N PRO A 285 6.33 -2.05 16.38
CA PRO A 285 7.51 -1.65 15.60
C PRO A 285 7.55 -2.31 14.21
N ASN A 286 6.41 -2.77 13.68
CA ASN A 286 6.38 -3.53 12.43
C ASN A 286 6.79 -2.65 11.25
N LYS A 287 7.41 -3.26 10.25
CA LYS A 287 7.82 -2.61 9.01
C LYS A 287 7.21 -3.30 7.81
N ILE A 288 7.08 -2.57 6.71
CA ILE A 288 6.72 -3.12 5.42
C ILE A 288 7.90 -3.98 4.95
N ARG A 289 7.62 -5.21 4.50
CA ARG A 289 8.62 -6.18 4.07
C ARG A 289 9.20 -5.80 2.72
N THR A 290 10.20 -4.93 2.73
CA THR A 290 10.92 -4.49 1.53
C THR A 290 12.30 -3.97 1.90
N PRO A 291 13.31 -4.08 1.03
CA PRO A 291 14.59 -3.41 1.21
C PRO A 291 14.51 -1.90 0.95
N TRP A 292 13.37 -1.39 0.47
CA TRP A 292 13.20 0.03 0.16
C TRP A 292 13.25 0.86 1.46
N PRO A 293 13.92 2.03 1.47
CA PRO A 293 13.74 3.02 2.52
C PRO A 293 12.26 3.30 2.77
N GLN A 294 11.88 3.32 4.05
CA GLN A 294 10.50 3.45 4.48
C GLN A 294 10.36 4.45 5.61
N PHE A 295 9.31 5.28 5.54
CA PHE A 295 8.93 6.27 6.53
C PHE A 295 7.50 6.01 6.96
N HIS A 296 7.20 6.16 8.25
CA HIS A 296 5.90 5.79 8.79
C HIS A 296 5.38 6.84 9.76
N LEU A 297 4.15 7.26 9.51
CA LEU A 297 3.20 7.65 10.52
C LEU A 297 2.35 6.40 10.82
N TYR A 298 2.68 5.71 11.91
CA TYR A 298 2.01 4.45 12.25
C TYR A 298 0.52 4.62 12.55
N GLY A 299 -0.25 3.58 12.27
CA GLY A 299 -1.66 3.50 12.64
C GLY A 299 -1.87 3.40 14.15
N THR A 300 -3.12 3.61 14.56
CA THR A 300 -3.54 3.49 15.96
C THR A 300 -4.13 2.11 16.23
N PRO A 301 -3.77 1.41 17.32
CA PRO A 301 -4.38 0.14 17.70
C PRO A 301 -5.91 0.27 17.86
N VAL A 302 -6.65 -0.77 17.47
CA VAL A 302 -8.10 -0.84 17.68
C VAL A 302 -8.40 -1.89 18.75
N ASP A 303 -9.15 -1.51 19.78
CA ASP A 303 -9.49 -2.39 20.90
C ASP A 303 -10.16 -3.68 20.42
N GLY A 304 -9.71 -4.82 20.97
CA GLY A 304 -10.23 -6.14 20.62
C GLY A 304 -9.82 -6.65 19.23
N ASN A 305 -8.96 -5.93 18.50
CA ASN A 305 -8.51 -6.31 17.17
C ASN A 305 -6.98 -6.42 17.09
N PHE A 306 -6.47 -7.31 16.25
CA PHE A 306 -5.01 -7.46 16.01
C PHE A 306 -4.48 -6.48 14.96
N ARG A 307 -5.33 -5.57 14.46
CA ARG A 307 -5.05 -4.61 13.39
C ARG A 307 -5.14 -3.18 13.91
N GLY A 308 -4.34 -2.30 13.32
CA GLY A 308 -4.49 -0.86 13.52
C GLY A 308 -5.62 -0.27 12.67
N SER A 309 -5.76 1.04 12.78
CA SER A 309 -6.53 1.90 11.87
C SER A 309 -5.66 3.09 11.46
N GLN A 310 -6.02 3.78 10.38
CA GLN A 310 -5.28 4.95 9.86
C GLN A 310 -3.83 4.60 9.46
N GLY A 311 -2.94 5.57 9.52
CA GLY A 311 -1.51 5.40 9.29
C GLY A 311 -1.11 5.63 7.83
N VAL A 312 -0.04 6.39 7.65
CA VAL A 312 0.52 6.76 6.35
C VAL A 312 1.95 6.23 6.30
N SER A 313 2.30 5.54 5.23
CA SER A 313 3.69 5.12 4.99
C SER A 313 4.17 5.65 3.66
N ALA A 314 5.48 5.85 3.56
CA ALA A 314 6.13 6.12 2.29
C ALA A 314 7.21 5.09 2.02
N LEU A 315 7.34 4.64 0.77
CA LEU A 315 8.45 3.82 0.30
C LEU A 315 9.19 4.61 -0.78
N VAL A 316 10.50 4.74 -0.63
CA VAL A 316 11.34 5.45 -1.60
C VAL A 316 12.13 4.44 -2.41
N SER A 317 12.19 4.63 -3.73
CA SER A 317 12.94 3.72 -4.59
C SER A 317 14.42 3.72 -4.25
N PRO A 318 15.09 2.55 -4.16
CA PRO A 318 16.53 2.48 -3.91
C PRO A 318 17.38 3.17 -5.00
N SER A 319 16.85 3.34 -6.21
CA SER A 319 17.51 4.04 -7.32
C SER A 319 17.23 5.54 -7.34
N PHE A 320 16.39 6.05 -6.44
CA PHE A 320 16.06 7.47 -6.41
C PHE A 320 17.28 8.29 -5.94
N PRO A 321 17.78 9.25 -6.75
CA PRO A 321 19.09 9.87 -6.50
C PRO A 321 19.06 10.97 -5.43
N LEU A 322 17.88 11.51 -5.09
CA LEU A 322 17.75 12.59 -4.12
C LEU A 322 17.59 12.05 -2.69
N SER A 323 18.17 12.75 -1.72
CA SER A 323 17.96 12.45 -0.30
C SER A 323 16.51 12.68 0.08
N VAL A 324 15.94 11.76 0.87
CA VAL A 324 14.60 11.90 1.43
C VAL A 324 14.70 11.85 2.95
N MET A 325 14.17 12.86 3.61
CA MET A 325 14.15 12.97 5.07
C MET A 325 12.73 13.25 5.54
N GLN A 326 12.30 12.59 6.62
CA GLN A 326 11.03 12.91 7.26
C GLN A 326 11.18 14.18 8.11
N PHE A 327 10.23 15.10 7.99
CA PHE A 327 10.12 16.27 8.86
C PHE A 327 8.84 16.20 9.71
N PRO A 328 8.84 16.76 10.93
CA PRO A 328 7.65 16.74 11.78
C PRO A 328 6.56 17.64 11.19
N VAL A 329 5.32 17.17 11.26
CA VAL A 329 4.13 17.96 10.96
C VAL A 329 3.26 17.96 12.21
N HIS A 330 2.71 19.12 12.58
CA HIS A 330 1.94 19.31 13.82
C HIS A 330 0.51 18.75 13.74
N THR A 331 0.34 17.59 13.09
CA THR A 331 -0.91 16.83 13.06
C THR A 331 -0.62 15.34 12.95
N LYS A 332 -1.46 14.53 13.60
CA LYS A 332 -1.36 13.06 13.58
C LYS A 332 -1.87 12.41 12.29
N TYR A 333 -2.31 13.21 11.31
CA TYR A 333 -2.89 12.74 10.05
C TYR A 333 -1.91 12.79 8.88
N THR A 334 -0.68 13.28 9.10
CA THR A 334 0.21 13.67 8.02
C THR A 334 1.62 13.09 8.16
N LEU A 335 2.15 12.58 7.05
CA LEU A 335 3.55 12.24 6.90
C LEU A 335 4.24 13.27 5.98
N GLY A 336 5.15 14.06 6.53
CA GLY A 336 5.94 15.04 5.79
C GLY A 336 7.32 14.51 5.41
N LEU A 337 7.68 14.60 4.12
CA LEU A 337 8.99 14.23 3.58
C LEU A 337 9.60 15.39 2.80
N GLN A 338 10.86 15.68 3.06
CA GLN A 338 11.67 16.62 2.28
C GLN A 338 12.53 15.83 1.30
N VAL A 339 12.39 16.15 0.02
CA VAL A 339 13.12 15.55 -1.10
C VAL A 339 14.16 16.57 -1.58
N GLY A 340 15.43 16.16 -1.61
CA GLY A 340 16.52 17.09 -1.88
C GLY A 340 16.60 18.18 -0.82
N ARG A 341 16.82 19.43 -1.24
CA ARG A 341 16.91 20.59 -0.33
C ARG A 341 15.58 21.31 -0.09
N SER A 342 14.66 21.39 -1.06
CA SER A 342 13.50 22.28 -0.95
C SER A 342 12.14 21.63 -1.18
N LEU A 343 12.05 20.55 -1.97
CA LEU A 343 10.77 19.94 -2.30
C LEU A 343 10.15 19.26 -1.08
N ARG A 344 9.03 19.80 -0.60
CA ARG A 344 8.24 19.21 0.48
C ARG A 344 7.11 18.38 -0.10
N LEU A 345 7.04 17.13 0.32
CA LEU A 345 5.96 16.21 0.03
C LEU A 345 5.19 15.95 1.33
N ILE A 346 3.90 16.29 1.35
CA ILE A 346 3.05 16.19 2.52
C ILE A 346 1.91 15.23 2.20
N CYS A 347 1.93 14.03 2.77
CA CYS A 347 0.88 13.05 2.56
C CYS A 347 -0.10 13.00 3.73
N LEU A 348 -1.38 13.24 3.46
CA LEU A 348 -2.46 13.22 4.45
C LEU A 348 -3.32 11.96 4.32
N TYR A 349 -3.82 11.50 5.46
CA TYR A 349 -5.03 10.68 5.52
C TYR A 349 -6.00 11.33 6.50
N LEU A 350 -7.11 11.87 5.99
CA LEU A 350 -8.15 12.48 6.82
C LEU A 350 -9.33 11.52 6.95
N PRO A 351 -9.55 10.88 8.12
CA PRO A 351 -10.66 9.96 8.30
C PRO A 351 -12.01 10.60 7.93
N PRO A 352 -12.95 9.85 7.33
CA PRO A 352 -14.28 10.37 6.99
C PRO A 352 -15.12 10.73 8.22
N SER A 353 -14.73 10.25 9.41
CA SER A 353 -15.42 10.53 10.68
C SER A 353 -15.04 11.87 11.32
N LEU A 354 -13.97 12.54 10.85
CA LEU A 354 -13.59 13.85 11.41
C LEU A 354 -14.67 14.90 11.16
N THR A 355 -14.83 15.82 12.11
CA THR A 355 -15.66 17.00 11.91
C THR A 355 -14.99 17.97 10.94
N ASP A 356 -15.77 18.90 10.41
CA ASP A 356 -15.28 19.96 9.53
C ASP A 356 -14.22 20.84 10.25
N ASP A 357 -14.41 21.15 11.53
CA ASP A 357 -13.43 21.90 12.35
C ASP A 357 -12.10 21.14 12.52
N GLU A 358 -12.15 19.82 12.75
CA GLU A 358 -10.96 18.99 12.86
C GLU A 358 -10.19 18.91 11.53
N VAL A 359 -10.90 18.90 10.41
CA VAL A 359 -10.30 18.94 9.07
C VAL A 359 -9.61 20.29 8.83
N SER A 360 -10.29 21.40 9.09
CA SER A 360 -9.71 22.75 8.96
C SER A 360 -8.46 22.90 9.83
N ALA A 361 -8.54 22.49 11.11
CA ALA A 361 -7.40 22.52 12.03
C ALA A 361 -6.22 21.66 11.53
N ALA A 362 -6.47 20.52 10.89
CA ALA A 362 -5.42 19.68 10.31
C ALA A 362 -4.78 20.29 9.06
N LEU A 363 -5.55 21.05 8.26
CA LEU A 363 -5.05 21.75 7.07
C LEU A 363 -4.26 23.02 7.43
N ASP A 364 -4.70 23.77 8.44
CA ASP A 364 -4.08 25.05 8.80
C ASP A 364 -2.67 24.95 9.39
N VAL A 365 -2.35 23.80 9.98
CA VAL A 365 -1.02 23.52 10.55
C VAL A 365 -0.04 22.94 9.53
N LEU A 366 -0.43 22.81 8.25
CA LEU A 366 0.45 22.26 7.24
C LEU A 366 1.61 23.22 6.92
N PRO A 367 2.86 22.75 6.99
CA PRO A 367 4.03 23.60 6.86
C PRO A 367 4.37 23.82 5.37
N LEU A 368 3.70 24.79 4.75
CA LEU A 368 3.88 25.10 3.32
C LEU A 368 5.15 25.92 3.07
N THR A 369 5.84 25.59 1.98
CA THR A 369 6.88 26.41 1.32
C THR A 369 6.48 26.63 -0.14
N GLN A 370 7.25 27.40 -0.92
CA GLN A 370 6.99 27.59 -2.35
C GLN A 370 7.19 26.32 -3.21
N ASP A 371 7.80 25.28 -2.63
CA ASP A 371 8.06 23.99 -3.28
C ASP A 371 7.30 22.87 -2.56
N THR A 372 5.98 23.00 -2.39
CA THR A 372 5.17 22.01 -1.68
C THR A 372 4.21 21.26 -2.59
N ILE A 373 4.25 19.92 -2.53
CA ILE A 373 3.23 19.03 -3.05
C ILE A 373 2.54 18.35 -1.87
N ILE A 374 1.23 18.53 -1.77
CA ILE A 374 0.34 17.82 -0.88
C ILE A 374 -0.31 16.68 -1.66
N CYS A 375 -0.43 15.51 -1.04
CA CYS A 375 -1.21 14.41 -1.59
C CYS A 375 -1.92 13.63 -0.48
N GLY A 376 -2.85 12.77 -0.83
CA GLY A 376 -3.50 11.92 0.18
C GLY A 376 -4.96 11.62 -0.11
N ASP A 377 -5.52 10.74 0.70
CA ASP A 377 -6.96 10.54 0.79
C ASP A 377 -7.52 11.53 1.82
N LEU A 378 -8.21 12.55 1.31
CA LEU A 378 -8.74 13.63 2.13
C LEU A 378 -10.19 13.37 2.55
N ASN A 379 -10.82 12.31 2.01
CA ASN A 379 -12.26 12.06 2.15
C ASN A 379 -13.13 13.30 1.82
N THR A 380 -12.63 14.15 0.92
CA THR A 380 -13.28 15.38 0.47
C THR A 380 -13.79 15.17 -0.94
N ARG A 381 -15.02 15.63 -1.24
CA ARG A 381 -15.59 15.59 -2.60
C ARG A 381 -15.76 17.00 -3.12
N LEU A 382 -14.97 17.36 -4.13
CA LEU A 382 -14.94 18.72 -4.69
C LEU A 382 -15.99 18.96 -5.79
N GLY A 383 -16.82 17.96 -6.12
CA GLY A 383 -17.87 18.08 -7.12
C GLY A 383 -17.31 18.49 -8.50
N ALA A 384 -17.98 19.46 -9.13
CA ALA A 384 -17.67 19.94 -10.48
C ALA A 384 -16.21 20.38 -10.67
N VAL A 385 -15.55 20.88 -9.62
CA VAL A 385 -14.14 21.32 -9.66
C VAL A 385 -13.22 20.19 -10.16
N THR A 386 -13.50 18.94 -9.79
CA THR A 386 -12.70 17.78 -10.21
C THR A 386 -13.47 16.83 -11.12
N GLY A 387 -14.71 17.16 -11.48
CA GLY A 387 -15.59 16.28 -12.25
C GLY A 387 -16.22 15.18 -11.40
N ASP A 388 -16.17 15.29 -10.06
CA ASP A 388 -16.92 14.39 -9.19
C ASP A 388 -18.42 14.70 -9.27
N SER A 389 -19.24 13.64 -9.35
CA SER A 389 -20.69 13.70 -9.42
C SER A 389 -21.37 14.28 -8.18
N ARG A 390 -20.67 14.36 -7.05
CA ARG A 390 -21.19 14.93 -5.80
C ARG A 390 -20.14 15.78 -5.10
N SER A 391 -20.60 16.65 -4.22
CA SER A 391 -19.78 17.32 -3.21
C SER A 391 -20.17 16.89 -1.79
N ASN A 392 -19.30 17.16 -0.82
CA ASN A 392 -19.61 17.06 0.61
C ASN A 392 -19.23 18.39 1.32
N THR A 393 -19.51 18.49 2.62
CA THR A 393 -19.26 19.72 3.41
C THR A 393 -17.78 20.13 3.43
N ARG A 394 -16.87 19.14 3.37
CA ARG A 394 -15.42 19.37 3.25
C ARG A 394 -14.99 19.94 1.91
N GLY A 395 -15.80 19.78 0.86
CA GLY A 395 -15.50 20.26 -0.50
C GLY A 395 -15.23 21.76 -0.53
N PRO A 396 -16.20 22.59 -0.11
CA PRO A 396 -15.99 24.03 0.06
C PRO A 396 -14.79 24.37 0.95
N LEU A 397 -14.63 23.75 2.12
CA LEU A 397 -13.53 24.03 3.05
C LEU A 397 -12.16 23.83 2.41
N LEU A 398 -11.95 22.71 1.73
CA LEU A 398 -10.69 22.43 1.04
C LEU A 398 -10.45 23.42 -0.11
N ARG A 399 -11.51 23.75 -0.87
CA ARG A 399 -11.40 24.69 -1.99
C ARG A 399 -10.99 26.09 -1.50
N ASP A 400 -11.66 26.59 -0.47
CA ASP A 400 -11.43 27.92 0.07
C ASP A 400 -10.01 27.99 0.67
N TRP A 401 -9.59 26.96 1.43
CA TRP A 401 -8.22 26.85 1.95
C TRP A 401 -7.14 26.78 0.86
N VAL A 402 -7.42 26.07 -0.26
CA VAL A 402 -6.53 26.02 -1.43
C VAL A 402 -6.41 27.39 -2.08
N GLU A 403 -7.53 28.09 -2.29
CA GLU A 403 -7.58 29.41 -2.92
C GLU A 403 -6.85 30.47 -2.08
N GLU A 404 -7.13 30.53 -0.78
CA GLU A 404 -6.50 31.46 0.16
C GLU A 404 -4.98 31.34 0.22
N ARG A 405 -4.44 30.14 -0.06
CA ARG A 405 -3.00 29.84 0.01
C ARG A 405 -2.33 29.76 -1.36
N GLY A 406 -3.04 30.10 -2.43
CA GLY A 406 -2.51 30.10 -3.79
C GLY A 406 -2.07 28.70 -4.27
N LEU A 407 -2.78 27.66 -3.83
CA LEU A 407 -2.53 26.28 -4.22
C LEU A 407 -3.36 25.91 -5.47
N SER A 408 -2.93 24.88 -6.17
CA SER A 408 -3.60 24.30 -7.33
C SER A 408 -3.92 22.82 -7.11
N ILE A 409 -5.15 22.41 -7.35
CA ILE A 409 -5.58 21.01 -7.29
C ILE A 409 -5.30 20.37 -8.65
N LEU A 410 -4.27 19.53 -8.76
CA LEU A 410 -3.84 18.96 -10.04
C LEU A 410 -4.88 18.01 -10.65
N ASN A 411 -5.70 17.35 -9.83
CA ASN A 411 -6.78 16.50 -10.31
C ASN A 411 -7.79 17.26 -11.18
N SER A 412 -8.00 18.56 -10.96
CA SER A 412 -8.99 19.34 -11.73
C SER A 412 -8.55 19.55 -13.18
N SER A 413 -7.25 19.60 -13.45
CA SER A 413 -6.70 19.89 -14.78
C SER A 413 -6.09 18.66 -15.46
N LEU A 414 -5.50 17.74 -14.70
CA LEU A 414 -4.74 16.61 -15.25
C LEU A 414 -5.51 15.28 -15.24
N ALA A 415 -6.54 15.14 -14.41
CA ALA A 415 -7.32 13.90 -14.26
C ALA A 415 -8.82 14.18 -14.01
N HIS A 416 -9.37 15.21 -14.66
CA HIS A 416 -10.75 15.64 -14.45
C HIS A 416 -11.75 14.52 -14.76
N GLY A 417 -12.69 14.29 -13.86
CA GLY A 417 -13.73 13.28 -13.99
C GLY A 417 -13.27 11.84 -13.81
N VAL A 418 -11.99 11.59 -13.50
CA VAL A 418 -11.45 10.25 -13.31
C VAL A 418 -11.54 9.82 -11.85
N PRO A 419 -12.37 8.82 -11.49
CA PRO A 419 -12.55 8.43 -10.09
C PRO A 419 -11.31 7.80 -9.47
N THR A 420 -11.03 8.17 -8.22
CA THR A 420 -9.93 7.61 -7.43
C THR A 420 -10.43 6.54 -6.45
N TYR A 421 -11.73 6.52 -6.18
CA TYR A 421 -12.41 5.56 -5.32
C TYR A 421 -13.58 4.91 -6.03
N LEU A 422 -13.68 3.58 -5.95
CA LEU A 422 -14.82 2.80 -6.44
C LEU A 422 -15.33 1.86 -5.35
N SER A 423 -16.62 1.94 -5.05
CA SER A 423 -17.31 0.99 -4.18
C SER A 423 -18.51 0.38 -4.87
N TYR A 424 -18.91 -0.81 -4.44
CA TYR A 424 -20.11 -1.48 -4.93
C TYR A 424 -21.19 -1.43 -3.85
N ARG A 425 -22.30 -0.73 -4.12
CA ARG A 425 -23.46 -0.66 -3.21
C ARG A 425 -24.73 -0.98 -3.97
N ASN A 426 -25.53 -1.92 -3.44
CA ASN A 426 -26.84 -2.29 -3.99
C ASN A 426 -26.82 -2.63 -5.49
N GLY A 427 -25.80 -3.35 -5.96
CA GLY A 427 -25.70 -3.72 -7.38
C GLY A 427 -25.21 -2.61 -8.30
N ARG A 428 -24.78 -1.46 -7.77
CA ARG A 428 -24.27 -0.32 -8.55
C ARG A 428 -22.85 0.05 -8.13
N VAL A 429 -22.02 0.36 -9.12
CA VAL A 429 -20.72 1.01 -8.89
C VAL A 429 -21.00 2.45 -8.46
N MET A 430 -20.53 2.79 -7.27
CA MET A 430 -20.46 4.14 -6.76
C MET A 430 -19.02 4.60 -6.85
N SER A 431 -18.82 5.79 -7.42
CA SER A 431 -17.50 6.38 -7.59
C SER A 431 -17.41 7.73 -6.89
N SER A 432 -16.19 8.06 -6.48
CA SER A 432 -15.85 9.39 -5.98
C SER A 432 -14.40 9.74 -6.30
N ILE A 433 -14.10 11.03 -6.26
CA ILE A 433 -12.75 11.56 -6.30
C ILE A 433 -12.50 12.07 -4.88
N VAL A 434 -11.58 11.42 -4.17
CA VAL A 434 -11.25 11.72 -2.76
C VAL A 434 -9.74 11.76 -2.50
N ASP A 435 -8.97 11.26 -3.44
CA ASP A 435 -7.51 11.25 -3.43
C ASP A 435 -7.00 12.38 -4.34
N TYR A 436 -6.15 13.23 -3.81
CA TYR A 436 -5.73 14.46 -4.50
C TYR A 436 -4.21 14.61 -4.57
N PHE A 437 -3.74 15.29 -5.60
CA PHE A 437 -2.47 16.00 -5.61
C PHE A 437 -2.76 17.51 -5.67
N ILE A 438 -2.16 18.27 -4.75
CA ILE A 438 -2.33 19.72 -4.59
C ILE A 438 -0.93 20.34 -4.50
N THR A 439 -0.68 21.49 -5.13
CA THR A 439 0.66 22.08 -5.16
C THR A 439 0.63 23.59 -5.31
N ASN A 440 1.66 24.28 -4.80
CA ASN A 440 1.96 25.68 -5.12
C ASN A 440 3.23 25.83 -5.96
N LEU A 441 3.74 24.75 -6.54
CA LEU A 441 4.88 24.85 -7.46
C LEU A 441 4.47 25.74 -8.65
N PRO A 442 5.20 26.84 -8.91
CA PRO A 442 4.76 27.88 -9.84
C PRO A 442 4.55 27.37 -11.27
N CYS A 443 5.30 26.35 -11.68
CA CYS A 443 5.06 25.56 -12.89
C CYS A 443 5.66 24.16 -12.70
N LEU A 444 4.84 23.11 -12.68
CA LEU A 444 5.35 21.76 -12.92
C LEU A 444 5.75 21.65 -14.40
N ASN A 445 6.95 21.16 -14.69
CA ASN A 445 7.41 20.96 -16.06
C ASN A 445 6.92 19.60 -16.57
N ARG A 446 6.08 19.61 -17.63
CA ARG A 446 5.44 18.43 -18.24
C ARG A 446 4.73 17.51 -17.23
N PRO A 447 3.81 18.02 -16.41
CA PRO A 447 3.13 17.20 -15.43
C PRO A 447 2.16 16.24 -16.13
N GLN A 448 2.12 15.00 -15.64
CA GLN A 448 1.08 14.03 -15.97
C GLN A 448 0.56 13.42 -14.68
N LEU A 449 -0.77 13.32 -14.56
CA LEU A 449 -1.42 12.62 -13.47
C LEU A 449 -2.20 11.45 -14.04
N GLN A 450 -1.75 10.23 -13.74
CA GLN A 450 -2.41 9.01 -14.15
C GLN A 450 -3.14 8.37 -12.98
N VAL A 451 -4.41 8.03 -13.16
CA VAL A 451 -5.19 7.19 -12.25
C VAL A 451 -5.33 5.82 -12.91
N TYR A 452 -4.80 4.76 -12.28
CA TYR A 452 -4.84 3.41 -12.84
C TYR A 452 -6.20 2.77 -12.56
N THR A 453 -7.09 2.78 -13.56
CA THR A 453 -8.48 2.33 -13.42
C THR A 453 -8.62 0.81 -13.31
N ASP A 454 -7.66 0.07 -13.86
CA ASP A 454 -7.56 -1.39 -13.90
C ASP A 454 -6.68 -1.99 -12.76
N LEU A 455 -5.96 -1.15 -12.01
CA LEU A 455 -5.06 -1.56 -10.94
C LEU A 455 -5.53 -1.02 -9.59
N SER A 456 -6.20 -1.88 -8.80
CA SER A 456 -6.72 -1.51 -7.47
C SER A 456 -5.98 -2.18 -6.31
N LEU A 457 -5.13 -3.17 -6.60
CA LEU A 457 -4.24 -3.83 -5.62
C LEU A 457 -4.98 -4.37 -4.37
N GLY A 458 -6.25 -4.73 -4.49
CA GLY A 458 -7.07 -5.23 -3.38
C GLY A 458 -7.68 -4.13 -2.50
N SER A 459 -7.58 -2.87 -2.91
CA SER A 459 -8.24 -1.71 -2.30
C SER A 459 -9.41 -1.22 -3.17
N ASP A 460 -10.34 -0.51 -2.55
CA ASP A 460 -11.40 0.26 -3.21
C ASP A 460 -10.87 1.60 -3.79
N HIS A 461 -9.64 1.98 -3.45
CA HIS A 461 -8.94 3.11 -4.07
C HIS A 461 -8.02 2.68 -5.21
N LYS A 462 -7.90 3.58 -6.19
CA LYS A 462 -7.03 3.45 -7.36
C LYS A 462 -5.64 3.98 -7.05
N LEU A 463 -4.62 3.34 -7.62
CA LEU A 463 -3.28 3.90 -7.64
C LEU A 463 -3.28 5.18 -8.48
N MET A 464 -2.62 6.22 -7.98
CA MET A 464 -2.39 7.47 -8.69
C MET A 464 -0.88 7.71 -8.85
N SER A 465 -0.48 8.24 -9.99
CA SER A 465 0.92 8.58 -10.31
C SER A 465 1.01 9.99 -10.87
N LEU A 466 1.69 10.87 -10.15
CA LEU A 466 2.07 12.20 -10.61
C LEU A 466 3.51 12.15 -11.11
N SER A 467 3.73 12.38 -12.40
CA SER A 467 5.06 12.50 -13.00
C SER A 467 5.31 13.90 -13.54
N PHE A 468 6.54 14.40 -13.41
CA PHE A 468 6.98 15.69 -13.95
C PHE A 468 8.51 15.78 -13.96
N GLU A 469 9.06 16.73 -14.71
CA GLU A 469 10.48 17.07 -14.67
C GLU A 469 10.75 18.05 -13.53
N TYR A 470 11.48 17.60 -12.51
CA TYR A 470 11.85 18.44 -11.38
C TYR A 470 13.21 19.12 -11.63
N SER A 471 13.20 20.46 -11.70
CA SER A 471 14.42 21.25 -11.76
C SER A 471 15.10 21.25 -10.39
N VAL A 472 16.23 20.54 -10.27
CA VAL A 472 17.00 20.55 -9.03
C VAL A 472 17.68 21.92 -8.89
N PRO A 473 17.49 22.64 -7.79
CA PRO A 473 18.18 23.91 -7.56
C PRO A 473 19.72 23.72 -7.63
N VAL A 474 20.40 24.63 -8.34
CA VAL A 474 21.77 24.51 -8.92
C VAL A 474 22.91 24.25 -7.91
N ASP A 475 22.65 24.25 -6.61
CA ASP A 475 23.68 24.01 -5.58
C ASP A 475 24.05 22.52 -5.39
N GLN A 476 23.73 21.63 -6.34
CA GLN A 476 24.14 20.21 -6.29
C GLN A 476 24.93 19.77 -7.53
N PRO A 477 26.14 19.20 -7.38
CA PRO A 477 26.72 18.39 -8.43
C PRO A 477 25.92 17.09 -8.54
N ILE A 478 25.32 16.84 -9.70
CA ILE A 478 24.79 15.52 -10.06
C ILE A 478 25.98 14.56 -9.97
N GLN A 479 25.93 13.60 -9.04
CA GLN A 479 26.81 12.45 -9.14
C GLN A 479 26.32 11.61 -10.31
N SER A 480 27.00 11.75 -11.45
CA SER A 480 26.95 10.75 -12.51
C SER A 480 27.23 9.38 -11.88
N THR A 481 26.28 8.47 -12.05
CA THR A 481 26.33 7.11 -11.53
C THR A 481 27.62 6.39 -11.93
N PRO A 482 28.34 5.78 -10.99
CA PRO A 482 28.95 4.48 -11.23
C PRO A 482 28.07 3.41 -10.60
N SER A 483 27.96 2.29 -11.32
CA SER A 483 27.37 1.01 -10.91
C SER A 483 27.47 0.73 -9.40
N ALA A 484 26.32 0.37 -8.80
CA ALA A 484 26.19 -0.42 -7.57
C ALA A 484 27.09 -0.05 -6.36
N SER A 485 27.43 1.23 -6.13
CA SER A 485 28.11 1.61 -4.89
C SER A 485 27.07 1.80 -3.77
N ALA A 486 27.23 1.05 -2.69
CA ALA A 486 26.35 1.01 -1.53
C ALA A 486 25.91 2.41 -1.05
N ARG A 487 24.63 2.52 -0.66
CA ARG A 487 24.06 3.67 0.07
C ARG A 487 25.07 4.22 1.07
N ARG A 488 25.55 5.44 0.84
CA ARG A 488 26.54 6.10 1.71
C ARG A 488 25.85 6.69 2.93
N LEU A 489 25.84 5.93 4.03
CA LEU A 489 25.38 6.38 5.34
C LEU A 489 26.49 7.18 6.04
N TRP A 490 26.12 8.14 6.89
CA TRP A 490 27.07 8.75 7.82
C TRP A 490 27.42 7.73 8.91
N ASN A 491 28.71 7.44 9.11
CA ASN A 491 29.14 6.65 10.25
C ASN A 491 29.26 7.56 11.48
N LEU A 492 28.16 7.70 12.23
CA LEU A 492 28.09 8.55 13.42
C LEU A 492 29.04 8.11 14.53
N SER A 493 29.49 6.85 14.56
CA SER A 493 30.46 6.40 15.57
C SER A 493 31.80 7.14 15.45
N ARG A 494 32.11 7.70 14.28
CA ARG A 494 33.34 8.47 14.05
C ARG A 494 33.33 9.85 14.71
N LEU A 495 32.19 10.34 15.17
CA LEU A 495 32.16 11.54 16.02
C LEU A 495 32.83 11.30 17.38
N GLN A 496 33.23 10.07 17.70
CA GLN A 496 34.11 9.76 18.82
C GLN A 496 35.59 10.06 18.52
N GLU A 497 35.98 10.20 17.24
CA GLU A 497 37.33 10.57 16.84
C GLU A 497 37.54 12.08 17.06
N PRO A 498 38.57 12.52 17.81
CA PRO A 498 38.75 13.93 18.18
C PRO A 498 38.80 14.89 16.99
N ASP A 499 39.52 14.54 15.93
CA ASP A 499 39.70 15.39 14.76
C ASP A 499 38.40 15.51 13.94
N VAL A 500 37.63 14.42 13.84
CA VAL A 500 36.35 14.39 13.14
C VAL A 500 35.30 15.18 13.90
N LEU A 501 35.27 15.04 15.23
CA LEU A 501 34.40 15.83 16.10
C LEU A 501 34.72 17.31 15.99
N LYS A 502 36.02 17.68 16.02
CA LYS A 502 36.44 19.07 15.86
C LYS A 502 35.99 19.65 14.52
N LEU A 503 36.23 18.93 13.43
CA LEU A 503 35.78 19.34 12.09
C LEU A 503 34.25 19.46 11.98
N TYR A 504 33.50 18.55 12.62
CA TYR A 504 32.04 18.62 12.71
C TYR A 504 31.60 19.90 13.42
N VAL A 505 32.13 20.15 14.63
CA VAL A 505 31.76 21.29 15.46
C VAL A 505 32.09 22.61 14.76
N ASP A 506 33.26 22.73 14.15
CA ASP A 506 33.68 23.94 13.43
C ASP A 506 32.79 24.18 12.20
N SER A 507 32.48 23.12 11.45
CA SER A 507 31.58 23.20 10.29
C SER A 507 30.15 23.54 10.70
N PHE A 508 29.63 22.92 11.76
CA PHE A 508 28.29 23.17 12.27
C PHE A 508 28.16 24.62 12.75
N ARG A 509 29.11 25.12 13.56
CA ARG A 509 29.14 26.52 14.01
C ARG A 509 29.14 27.49 12.84
N SER A 510 29.94 27.22 11.82
CA SER A 510 29.99 28.05 10.61
C SER A 510 28.67 28.04 9.86
N PHE A 511 28.04 26.87 9.67
CA PHE A 511 26.79 26.76 8.92
C PHE A 511 25.57 27.26 9.70
N SER A 512 25.59 27.20 11.04
CA SER A 512 24.49 27.66 11.89
C SER A 512 24.58 29.13 12.28
N ALA A 513 25.65 29.86 11.91
CA ALA A 513 25.90 31.22 12.39
C ALA A 513 24.72 32.18 12.11
N ALA A 514 24.26 32.23 10.86
CA ALA A 514 23.13 33.09 10.46
C ALA A 514 21.82 32.71 11.18
N LEU A 515 21.60 31.41 11.44
CA LEU A 515 20.44 30.94 12.18
C LEU A 515 20.51 31.36 13.65
N VAL A 516 21.69 31.33 14.26
CA VAL A 516 21.88 31.82 15.64
C VAL A 516 21.54 33.30 15.75
N ASP A 517 21.98 34.12 14.79
CA ASP A 517 21.65 35.55 14.75
C ASP A 517 20.14 35.78 14.60
N GLN A 518 19.48 35.03 13.72
CA GLN A 518 18.01 35.09 13.58
C GLN A 518 17.28 34.69 14.87
N LEU A 519 17.70 33.61 15.53
CA LEU A 519 17.08 33.15 16.78
C LEU A 519 17.28 34.17 17.90
N GLN A 520 18.46 34.78 18.01
CA GLN A 520 18.72 35.86 18.96
C GLN A 520 17.83 37.07 18.71
N GLN A 521 17.61 37.42 17.44
CA GLN A 521 16.71 38.51 17.08
C GLN A 521 15.25 38.20 17.44
N LEU A 522 14.77 36.98 17.19
CA LEU A 522 13.42 36.53 17.56
C LEU A 522 13.21 36.52 19.08
N CYS A 523 14.23 36.13 19.86
CA CYS A 523 14.15 36.20 21.33
C CYS A 523 14.18 37.64 21.85
N SER A 524 14.96 38.52 21.22
CA SER A 524 15.13 39.90 21.66
C SER A 524 13.97 40.80 21.22
N SER A 525 13.30 40.47 20.13
CA SER A 525 12.14 41.18 19.58
C SER A 525 11.12 40.18 19.04
N PRO A 526 10.28 39.58 19.92
CA PRO A 526 9.30 38.57 19.53
C PRO A 526 8.27 39.17 18.56
N PRO A 527 7.98 38.50 17.43
CA PRO A 527 6.91 38.91 16.52
C PRO A 527 5.52 38.67 17.12
N ASP A 528 4.53 39.47 16.70
CA ASP A 528 3.13 39.32 17.11
C ASP A 528 2.48 38.04 16.56
N SER A 529 3.05 37.46 15.50
CA SER A 529 2.64 36.20 14.90
C SER A 529 3.67 35.10 15.16
N THR A 530 3.24 33.84 15.07
CA THR A 530 4.12 32.68 15.24
C THR A 530 5.34 32.79 14.31
N PRO A 531 6.58 32.71 14.84
CA PRO A 531 7.79 32.69 14.02
C PRO A 531 7.73 31.56 12.98
N PRO A 532 8.47 31.64 11.87
CA PRO A 532 8.48 30.61 10.83
C PRO A 532 9.26 29.36 11.29
N ILE A 533 8.72 28.62 12.27
CA ILE A 533 9.36 27.50 12.97
C ILE A 533 9.88 26.46 11.97
N ASP A 534 9.12 26.14 10.93
CA ASP A 534 9.53 25.13 9.96
C ASP A 534 10.73 25.57 9.13
N ARG A 535 10.83 26.86 8.80
CA ARG A 535 11.99 27.41 8.10
C ARG A 535 13.23 27.39 9.00
N LEU A 536 13.07 27.78 10.26
CA LEU A 536 14.15 27.73 11.25
C LEU A 536 14.66 26.29 11.44
N ASN A 537 13.74 25.32 11.43
CA ASN A 537 14.08 23.90 11.52
C ASN A 537 14.81 23.40 10.27
N ASP A 538 14.42 23.85 9.07
CA ASP A 538 15.13 23.52 7.83
C ASP A 538 16.56 24.07 7.82
N GLU A 539 16.74 25.32 8.27
CA GLU A 539 18.06 25.96 8.37
C GLU A 539 18.96 25.21 9.39
N LEU A 540 18.38 24.76 10.51
CA LEU A 540 19.10 23.94 11.50
C LEU A 540 19.52 22.59 10.92
N ASN A 541 18.58 21.89 10.27
CA ASN A 541 18.84 20.60 9.64
C ASN A 541 19.88 20.72 8.53
N ALA A 542 19.83 21.79 7.73
CA ALA A 542 20.84 22.07 6.71
C ALA A 542 22.24 22.25 7.31
N ALA A 543 22.35 22.94 8.45
CA ALA A 543 23.62 23.09 9.17
C ALA A 543 24.16 21.74 9.69
N ILE A 544 23.28 20.90 10.28
CA ILE A 544 23.64 19.55 10.74
C ILE A 544 24.14 18.68 9.58
N TYR A 545 23.36 18.58 8.50
CA TYR A 545 23.71 17.72 7.35
C TYR A 545 24.93 18.24 6.59
N GLY A 546 25.07 19.56 6.45
CA GLY A 546 26.26 20.18 5.88
C GLY A 546 27.53 19.81 6.66
N ALA A 547 27.48 19.88 7.99
CA ALA A 547 28.61 19.53 8.86
C ALA A 547 28.93 18.03 8.81
N LEU A 548 27.91 17.16 8.81
CA LEU A 548 28.08 15.71 8.63
C LEU A 548 28.64 15.35 7.24
N ASN A 549 28.37 16.15 6.21
CA ASN A 549 28.93 15.94 4.88
C ASN A 549 30.41 16.31 4.81
N LYS A 550 30.85 17.38 5.48
CA LYS A 550 32.28 17.78 5.54
C LYS A 550 33.17 16.80 6.30
N THR A 551 32.60 16.04 7.24
CA THR A 551 33.32 15.02 8.00
C THR A 551 33.48 13.68 7.28
N ARG A 552 32.97 13.58 6.04
CA ARG A 552 33.22 12.43 5.16
C ARG A 552 34.64 12.54 4.60
N ARG A 553 35.42 11.46 4.68
CA ARG A 553 36.57 11.32 3.76
C ARG A 553 36.03 11.01 2.37
N CYS A 554 36.58 11.66 1.34
CA CYS A 554 36.57 11.09 0.00
C CYS A 554 37.26 9.72 0.04
N PRO A 555 36.77 8.72 -0.71
CA PRO A 555 37.43 7.42 -0.82
C PRO A 555 38.89 7.57 -1.25
#